data_AF-A0A9J6AXK7-F1
#
_entry.id   AF-A0A9J6AXK7-F1
#
_cell.length_a   1.000
_cell.length_b   1.000
_cell.length_c   1.000
_cell.angle_alpha   90.00
_cell.angle_beta   90.00
_cell.angle_gamma   90.00
#
_symmetry.space_group_name_H-M   'P 1'
#
loop_
_entity.id
_entity.type
_entity.pdbx_description
1 polymer ?
#
loop_
_entity_poly.entity_id
_entity_poly.type
_entity_poly.pdbx_seq_one_letter_code
_entity_poly.pdbx_strand_id
1 'polypeptide(L)'
;MWQSEGKWYHVETGRRDGKVSLASNVSLPDATISVSDSIKVFASKNLTPNDTVYLLGGHTVGIARCSLFKDRIYNFNKTGGPDPTMSPWLLVELKEKCPRISLIFDNTYPLDVKTPSLIDNSYFQEIKKGNGVLQIDQQIASDELTKNIVDDIVNDPDFYTKFGEAMVKLGRVEVLIDGQGEVRKSCRVVNKKPFIFGGLN
;
A
#
# COMPACT_ATOMS: atom_id res chain seq x y z
N MET A 1 1.96 11.71 7.81
CA MET A 1 1.14 11.11 8.88
C MET A 1 0.50 12.16 9.79
N TRP A 2 1.28 13.03 10.46
CA TRP A 2 0.72 14.08 11.33
C TRP A 2 -0.25 15.05 10.62
N GLN A 3 0.06 15.45 9.38
CA GLN A 3 -0.78 16.36 8.59
C GLN A 3 -2.14 15.75 8.19
N SER A 4 -2.33 14.46 8.45
CA SER A 4 -3.56 13.68 8.23
C SER A 4 -4.08 13.13 9.56
N GLU A 5 -3.83 13.82 10.68
CA GLU A 5 -4.30 13.48 12.02
C GLU A 5 -3.77 12.16 12.63
N GLY A 6 -2.77 11.54 12.01
CA GLY A 6 -2.10 10.36 12.59
C GLY A 6 -1.18 10.71 13.77
N LYS A 7 -0.98 9.78 14.72
CA LYS A 7 -0.02 9.93 15.84
C LYS A 7 1.43 9.89 15.38
N TRP A 8 2.33 10.55 16.10
CA TRP A 8 3.77 10.52 15.83
C TRP A 8 4.42 9.18 16.20
N TYR A 9 5.43 8.77 15.43
CA TYR A 9 6.41 7.77 15.82
C TYR A 9 7.83 8.22 15.45
N HIS A 10 8.82 7.73 16.17
CA HIS A 10 10.22 8.05 15.90
C HIS A 10 10.70 7.28 14.66
N VAL A 11 11.07 8.03 13.61
CA VAL A 11 11.65 7.46 12.40
C VAL A 11 13.14 7.26 12.61
N GLU A 12 13.61 6.02 12.43
CA GLU A 12 15.05 5.73 12.42
C GLU A 12 15.72 6.39 11.21
N THR A 13 16.90 6.98 11.42
CA THR A 13 17.67 7.69 10.38
C THR A 13 18.95 6.92 10.04
N GLY A 14 19.74 7.43 9.08
CA GLY A 14 21.04 6.84 8.72
C GLY A 14 21.06 6.00 7.43
N ARG A 15 19.91 5.85 6.75
CA ARG A 15 19.85 5.22 5.43
C ARG A 15 20.68 6.01 4.41
N ARG A 16 21.37 5.29 3.53
CA ARG A 16 22.11 5.81 2.38
C ARG A 16 21.37 5.51 1.07
N ASP A 17 21.59 6.33 0.06
CA ASP A 17 21.01 6.17 -1.26
C ASP A 17 21.75 5.11 -2.08
N GLY A 18 21.01 4.25 -2.77
CA GLY A 18 21.55 3.29 -3.74
C GLY A 18 22.10 3.98 -4.99
N LYS A 19 22.77 3.23 -5.87
CA LYS A 19 23.38 3.75 -7.11
C LYS A 19 22.78 3.16 -8.39
N VAL A 20 21.77 2.29 -8.25
CA VAL A 20 21.14 1.56 -9.35
C VAL A 20 19.63 1.69 -9.24
N SER A 21 18.96 1.91 -10.36
CA SER A 21 17.49 1.87 -10.50
C SER A 21 17.16 1.27 -11.85
N LEU A 22 16.60 0.07 -11.86
CA LEU A 22 16.30 -0.70 -13.08
C LEU A 22 14.86 -1.19 -13.01
N ALA A 23 14.10 -0.99 -14.09
CA ALA A 23 12.72 -1.46 -14.17
C ALA A 23 12.61 -2.99 -14.03
N SER A 24 13.62 -3.74 -14.48
CA SER A 24 13.70 -5.20 -14.35
C SER A 24 13.75 -5.70 -12.90
N ASN A 25 14.09 -4.84 -11.94
CA ASN A 25 14.24 -5.22 -10.54
C ASN A 25 12.98 -4.90 -9.71
N VAL A 26 11.93 -4.37 -10.34
CA VAL A 26 10.68 -4.02 -9.66
C VAL A 26 9.89 -5.28 -9.36
N SER A 27 9.58 -5.50 -8.09
CA SER A 27 8.70 -6.56 -7.62
C SER A 27 7.71 -5.97 -6.62
N LEU A 28 6.53 -5.56 -7.12
CA LEU A 28 5.47 -4.96 -6.32
C LEU A 28 4.22 -5.84 -6.37
N PRO A 29 3.49 -6.00 -5.26
CA PRO A 29 2.23 -6.73 -5.26
C PRO A 29 1.16 -6.00 -6.08
N ASP A 30 0.36 -6.77 -6.81
CA ASP A 30 -0.78 -6.26 -7.59
C ASP A 30 -2.02 -6.08 -6.72
N ALA A 31 -2.95 -5.21 -7.10
CA ALA A 31 -4.22 -5.00 -6.39
C ALA A 31 -5.11 -6.27 -6.31
N THR A 32 -4.88 -7.25 -7.19
CA THR A 32 -5.58 -8.53 -7.27
C THR A 32 -4.84 -9.70 -6.61
N ILE A 33 -3.69 -9.45 -5.97
CA ILE A 33 -2.91 -10.47 -5.27
C ILE A 33 -3.75 -11.20 -4.21
N SER A 34 -3.51 -12.50 -4.03
CA SER A 34 -4.15 -13.26 -2.95
C SER A 34 -3.60 -12.83 -1.58
N VAL A 35 -4.38 -13.03 -0.52
CA VAL A 35 -3.92 -12.73 0.86
C VAL A 35 -2.68 -13.54 1.22
N SER A 36 -2.66 -14.84 0.89
CA SER A 36 -1.49 -15.71 1.12
C SER A 36 -0.24 -15.20 0.40
N ASP A 37 -0.36 -14.78 -0.85
CA ASP A 37 0.80 -14.30 -1.62
C ASP A 37 1.25 -12.91 -1.18
N SER A 38 0.31 -12.03 -0.77
CA SER A 38 0.64 -10.76 -0.12
C SER A 38 1.48 -11.01 1.14
N ILE A 39 1.04 -11.91 2.02
CA ILE A 39 1.80 -12.29 3.22
C ILE A 39 3.19 -12.83 2.84
N LYS A 40 3.32 -13.66 1.79
CA LYS A 40 4.64 -14.16 1.34
C LYS A 40 5.55 -13.03 0.84
N VAL A 41 5.01 -12.05 0.11
CA VAL A 41 5.77 -10.88 -0.36
C VAL A 41 6.32 -10.10 0.82
N PHE A 42 5.49 -9.79 1.82
CA PHE A 42 5.93 -9.09 3.02
C PHE A 42 6.88 -9.95 3.88
N ALA A 43 6.63 -11.25 4.00
CA ALA A 43 7.51 -12.18 4.71
C ALA A 43 8.90 -12.28 4.08
N SER A 44 9.02 -12.17 2.75
CA SER A 44 10.32 -12.09 2.07
C SER A 44 11.16 -10.88 2.48
N LYS A 45 10.52 -9.88 3.10
CA LYS A 45 11.12 -8.67 3.66
C LYS A 45 11.16 -8.67 5.19
N ASN A 46 11.03 -9.85 5.82
CA ASN A 46 10.99 -10.04 7.27
C ASN A 46 9.82 -9.31 7.98
N LEU A 47 8.69 -9.13 7.29
CA LEU A 47 7.47 -8.55 7.84
C LEU A 47 6.44 -9.65 8.12
N THR A 48 5.77 -9.57 9.27
CA THR A 48 4.79 -10.57 9.71
C THR A 48 3.42 -10.37 9.05
N PRO A 49 2.48 -11.33 9.16
CA PRO A 49 1.09 -11.11 8.76
C PRO A 49 0.45 -9.89 9.44
N ASN A 50 0.72 -9.65 10.73
CA ASN A 50 0.27 -8.43 11.41
C ASN A 50 0.83 -7.17 10.75
N ASP A 51 2.14 -7.13 10.48
CA ASP A 51 2.76 -5.99 9.80
C ASP A 51 2.14 -5.78 8.40
N THR A 52 1.86 -6.86 7.68
CA THR A 52 1.20 -6.81 6.36
C THR A 52 -0.17 -6.13 6.43
N VAL A 53 -1.02 -6.54 7.38
CA VAL A 53 -2.37 -5.98 7.55
C VAL A 53 -2.30 -4.50 7.97
N TYR A 54 -1.44 -4.15 8.93
CA TYR A 54 -1.27 -2.74 9.32
C TYR A 54 -0.74 -1.89 8.16
N LEU A 55 0.22 -2.39 7.38
CA LEU A 55 0.79 -1.64 6.25
C LEU A 55 -0.22 -1.46 5.11
N LEU A 56 -1.08 -2.46 4.83
CA LEU A 56 -2.23 -2.30 3.94
C LEU A 56 -3.22 -1.26 4.46
N GLY A 57 -3.32 -1.11 5.79
CA GLY A 57 -4.05 -0.02 6.44
C GLY A 57 -3.62 1.39 6.01
N GLY A 58 -2.46 1.55 5.37
CA GLY A 58 -2.07 2.81 4.73
C GLY A 58 -3.06 3.29 3.65
N HIS A 59 -3.90 2.39 3.13
CA HIS A 59 -5.02 2.70 2.24
C HIS A 59 -6.17 3.48 2.92
N THR A 60 -6.09 3.79 4.22
CA THR A 60 -6.95 4.78 4.89
C THR A 60 -6.86 6.18 4.26
N VAL A 61 -5.79 6.47 3.53
CA VAL A 61 -5.64 7.71 2.76
C VAL A 61 -5.32 7.45 1.30
N GLY A 62 -5.65 8.43 0.46
CA GLY A 62 -5.28 8.44 -0.95
C GLY A 62 -6.33 7.82 -1.87
N ILE A 63 -5.94 7.63 -3.13
CA ILE A 63 -6.83 7.30 -4.24
C ILE A 63 -6.24 6.17 -5.07
N ALA A 64 -7.12 5.36 -5.68
CA ALA A 64 -6.76 4.36 -6.69
C ALA A 64 -7.40 4.70 -8.03
N ARG A 65 -6.70 4.33 -9.12
CA ARG A 65 -7.25 4.43 -10.47
C ARG A 65 -8.23 3.30 -10.74
N CYS A 66 -9.29 3.58 -11.50
CA CYS A 66 -10.32 2.61 -11.88
C CYS A 66 -9.72 1.35 -12.50
N SER A 67 -8.68 1.49 -13.32
CA SER A 67 -7.97 0.35 -13.94
C SER A 67 -7.52 -0.74 -12.95
N LEU A 68 -7.24 -0.39 -11.69
CA LEU A 68 -6.81 -1.34 -10.65
C LEU A 68 -7.93 -2.20 -10.07
N PHE A 69 -9.20 -1.79 -10.20
CA PHE A 69 -10.33 -2.48 -9.56
C PHE A 69 -11.55 -2.65 -10.49
N LYS A 70 -11.46 -2.24 -11.76
CA LYS A 70 -12.56 -2.33 -12.72
C LYS A 70 -13.06 -3.75 -12.98
N ASP A 71 -12.17 -4.75 -12.87
CA ASP A 71 -12.55 -6.17 -12.99
C ASP A 71 -13.62 -6.52 -11.94
N ARG A 72 -13.43 -6.07 -10.69
CA ARG A 72 -14.39 -6.28 -9.59
C ARG A 72 -15.77 -5.68 -9.85
N ILE A 73 -15.88 -4.68 -10.71
CA ILE A 73 -17.16 -3.99 -10.98
C ILE A 73 -17.95 -4.74 -12.08
N TYR A 74 -17.26 -5.35 -13.06
CA TYR A 74 -17.90 -5.76 -14.32
C TYR A 74 -17.62 -7.19 -14.78
N ASN A 75 -16.54 -7.84 -14.34
CA ASN A 75 -16.17 -9.18 -14.83
C ASN A 75 -15.33 -9.96 -13.81
N PHE A 76 -15.67 -9.86 -12.53
CA PHE A 76 -14.88 -10.42 -11.45
C PHE A 76 -14.63 -11.91 -11.67
N ASN A 77 -13.37 -12.33 -11.72
CA ASN A 77 -12.97 -13.72 -11.98
C ASN A 77 -13.64 -14.34 -13.23
N LYS A 78 -13.86 -13.52 -14.26
CA LYS A 78 -14.48 -13.92 -15.54
C LYS A 78 -15.94 -14.39 -15.42
N THR A 79 -16.64 -13.99 -14.36
CA THR A 79 -18.06 -14.34 -14.15
C THR A 79 -19.02 -13.53 -15.01
N GLY A 80 -18.57 -12.44 -15.64
CA GLY A 80 -19.42 -11.47 -16.34
C GLY A 80 -20.21 -10.54 -15.41
N GLY A 81 -19.97 -10.61 -14.10
CA GLY A 81 -20.64 -9.82 -13.07
C GLY A 81 -19.68 -9.15 -12.08
N PRO A 82 -20.22 -8.37 -11.12
CA PRO A 82 -19.43 -7.76 -10.06
C PRO A 82 -18.95 -8.79 -9.05
N ASP A 83 -17.94 -8.42 -8.27
CA ASP A 83 -17.46 -9.15 -7.11
C ASP A 83 -18.60 -9.28 -6.07
N PRO A 84 -19.01 -10.50 -5.70
CA PRO A 84 -20.13 -10.71 -4.79
C PRO A 84 -19.86 -10.26 -3.35
N THR A 85 -18.59 -10.00 -2.99
CA THR A 85 -18.21 -9.49 -1.67
C THR A 85 -18.34 -7.97 -1.55
N MET A 86 -18.53 -7.27 -2.66
CA MET A 86 -18.71 -5.82 -2.70
C MET A 86 -20.12 -5.43 -2.23
N SER A 87 -20.21 -4.42 -1.37
CA SER A 87 -21.51 -3.92 -0.94
C SER A 87 -22.30 -3.35 -2.12
N PRO A 88 -23.63 -3.47 -2.13
CA PRO A 88 -24.46 -2.86 -3.18
C PRO A 88 -24.27 -1.35 -3.30
N TRP A 89 -24.03 -0.67 -2.18
CA TRP A 89 -23.77 0.77 -2.16
C TRP A 89 -22.45 1.11 -2.87
N LEU A 90 -21.36 0.44 -2.50
CA LEU A 90 -20.06 0.69 -3.14
C LEU A 90 -20.12 0.36 -4.64
N LEU A 91 -20.83 -0.70 -5.03
CA LEU A 91 -20.98 -1.05 -6.44
C LEU A 91 -21.64 0.06 -7.27
N VAL A 92 -22.68 0.73 -6.72
CA VAL A 92 -23.35 1.84 -7.38
C VAL A 92 -22.39 3.03 -7.53
N GLU A 93 -21.72 3.40 -6.44
CA GLU A 93 -20.73 4.50 -6.43
C GLU A 93 -19.61 4.27 -7.44
N LEU A 94 -19.01 3.07 -7.44
CA LEU A 94 -17.92 2.73 -8.34
C LEU A 94 -18.38 2.64 -9.80
N LYS A 95 -19.62 2.24 -10.10
CA LYS A 95 -20.15 2.26 -11.47
C LYS A 95 -20.30 3.68 -12.02
N GLU A 96 -20.72 4.62 -11.19
CA GLU A 96 -20.82 6.03 -11.57
C GLU A 96 -19.43 6.61 -11.87
N LYS A 97 -18.46 6.38 -10.97
CA LYS A 97 -17.11 6.96 -11.12
C LYS A 97 -16.25 6.23 -12.14
N CYS A 98 -16.44 4.91 -12.29
CA CYS A 98 -15.67 4.04 -13.16
C CYS A 98 -16.59 3.31 -14.17
N PRO A 99 -17.09 4.00 -15.21
CA PRO A 99 -17.97 3.38 -16.20
C PRO A 99 -17.28 2.26 -17.00
N ARG A 100 -18.07 1.28 -17.45
CA ARG A 100 -17.58 0.09 -18.18
C ARG A 100 -16.79 0.48 -19.43
N ILE A 101 -17.25 1.50 -20.14
CA ILE A 101 -16.56 2.12 -21.27
C ILE A 101 -16.23 3.54 -20.83
N SER A 102 -14.93 3.84 -20.70
CA SER A 102 -14.45 5.21 -20.55
C SER A 102 -13.67 5.56 -21.80
N LEU A 103 -14.07 6.62 -22.50
CA LEU A 103 -13.50 7.00 -23.79
C LEU A 103 -12.35 8.00 -23.66
N ILE A 104 -12.09 8.53 -22.46
CA ILE A 104 -11.24 9.72 -22.31
C ILE A 104 -10.22 9.61 -21.16
N PHE A 105 -10.60 9.09 -19.98
CA PHE A 105 -9.72 9.08 -18.80
C PHE A 105 -9.88 7.86 -17.90
N ASP A 106 -8.78 7.47 -17.23
CA ASP A 106 -8.76 6.50 -16.13
C ASP A 106 -9.02 7.25 -14.82
N ASN A 107 -10.31 7.37 -14.46
CA ASN A 107 -10.76 8.08 -13.27
C ASN A 107 -10.18 7.47 -11.98
N THR A 108 -10.34 8.18 -10.87
CA THR A 108 -9.85 7.74 -9.56
C THR A 108 -10.97 7.72 -8.52
N TYR A 109 -10.81 6.87 -7.50
CA TYR A 109 -11.71 6.78 -6.35
C TYR A 109 -10.89 6.69 -5.05
N PRO A 110 -11.33 7.30 -3.94
CA PRO A 110 -10.63 7.16 -2.66
C PRO A 110 -10.58 5.70 -2.20
N LEU A 111 -9.50 5.31 -1.54
CA LEU A 111 -9.34 3.96 -0.98
C LEU A 111 -10.11 3.77 0.34
N ASP A 112 -10.25 4.85 1.12
CA ASP A 112 -11.16 4.95 2.26
C ASP A 112 -12.34 5.83 1.90
N VAL A 113 -13.52 5.22 1.83
CA VAL A 113 -14.74 5.88 1.36
C VAL A 113 -15.35 6.83 2.39
N LYS A 114 -14.90 6.76 3.64
CA LYS A 114 -15.49 7.50 4.77
C LYS A 114 -14.59 8.63 5.24
N THR A 115 -13.29 8.42 5.37
CA THR A 115 -12.32 9.45 5.81
C THR A 115 -11.06 9.51 4.93
N PRO A 116 -11.18 9.79 3.62
CA PRO A 116 -10.11 9.63 2.61
C PRO A 116 -8.82 10.45 2.82
N SER A 117 -8.84 11.40 3.77
CA SER A 117 -7.74 12.32 4.07
C SER A 117 -7.19 12.16 5.50
N LEU A 118 -7.78 11.27 6.30
CA LEU A 118 -7.39 11.02 7.69
C LEU A 118 -6.70 9.66 7.77
N ILE A 119 -5.66 9.57 8.59
CA ILE A 119 -5.06 8.29 8.94
C ILE A 119 -5.77 7.82 10.19
N ASP A 120 -6.72 6.89 10.04
CA ASP A 120 -7.46 6.30 11.14
C ASP A 120 -7.75 4.81 10.82
N ASN A 121 -8.61 4.15 11.61
CA ASN A 121 -8.99 2.76 11.33
C ASN A 121 -10.28 2.64 10.50
N SER A 122 -10.77 3.72 9.90
CA SER A 122 -11.98 3.74 9.06
C SER A 122 -11.85 2.78 7.89
N TYR A 123 -10.69 2.70 7.24
CA TYR A 123 -10.40 1.70 6.21
C TYR A 123 -10.80 0.29 6.64
N PHE A 124 -10.38 -0.14 7.84
CA PHE A 124 -10.72 -1.47 8.36
C PHE A 124 -12.22 -1.62 8.66
N GLN A 125 -12.86 -0.55 9.15
CA GLN A 125 -14.32 -0.53 9.38
C GLN A 125 -15.10 -0.66 8.07
N GLU A 126 -14.62 -0.04 6.99
CA GLU A 126 -15.28 -0.02 5.69
C GLU A 126 -15.09 -1.35 4.93
N ILE A 127 -13.89 -1.94 4.93
CA ILE A 127 -13.71 -3.28 4.31
C ILE A 127 -14.57 -4.36 5.00
N LYS A 128 -14.81 -4.25 6.32
CA LYS A 128 -15.74 -5.14 7.05
C LYS A 128 -17.20 -5.02 6.60
N LYS A 129 -17.58 -3.89 5.99
CA LYS A 129 -18.92 -3.65 5.44
C LYS A 129 -19.04 -4.02 3.96
N GLY A 130 -18.00 -4.59 3.36
CA GLY A 130 -17.96 -4.85 1.92
C GLY A 130 -17.55 -3.62 1.10
N ASN A 131 -16.98 -2.59 1.73
CA ASN A 131 -16.61 -1.33 1.09
C ASN A 131 -15.09 -1.25 0.76
N GLY A 132 -14.39 -2.37 0.66
CA GLY A 132 -13.01 -2.39 0.15
C GLY A 132 -12.98 -2.13 -1.34
N VAL A 133 -12.15 -1.18 -1.80
CA VAL A 133 -12.07 -0.77 -3.21
C VAL A 133 -11.19 -1.74 -4.02
N LEU A 134 -10.00 -2.05 -3.54
CA LEU A 134 -9.14 -3.06 -4.18
C LEU A 134 -9.56 -4.47 -3.75
N GLN A 135 -9.21 -5.47 -4.58
CA GLN A 135 -9.57 -6.85 -4.28
C GLN A 135 -8.87 -7.33 -3.01
N ILE A 136 -7.56 -7.08 -2.90
CA ILE A 136 -6.79 -7.43 -1.70
C ILE A 136 -7.37 -6.80 -0.43
N ASP A 137 -7.82 -5.54 -0.49
CA ASP A 137 -8.43 -4.83 0.66
C ASP A 137 -9.69 -5.54 1.15
N GLN A 138 -10.56 -5.95 0.23
CA GLN A 138 -11.78 -6.67 0.60
C GLN A 138 -11.48 -8.08 1.12
N GLN A 139 -10.46 -8.74 0.57
CA GLN A 139 -10.10 -10.10 0.94
C GLN A 139 -9.49 -10.18 2.35
N ILE A 140 -8.63 -9.24 2.75
CA ILE A 140 -8.01 -9.29 4.10
C ILE A 140 -9.03 -9.22 5.24
N ALA A 141 -10.23 -8.68 4.98
CA ALA A 141 -11.31 -8.58 5.96
C ALA A 141 -12.03 -9.92 6.23
N SER A 142 -11.86 -10.92 5.37
CA SER A 142 -12.61 -12.19 5.41
C SER A 142 -11.75 -13.44 5.32
N ASP A 143 -10.52 -13.34 4.82
CA ASP A 143 -9.58 -14.45 4.74
C ASP A 143 -9.17 -14.95 6.13
N GLU A 144 -9.06 -16.27 6.29
CA GLU A 144 -8.77 -16.91 7.59
C GLU A 144 -7.42 -16.50 8.18
N LEU A 145 -6.44 -16.12 7.33
CA LEU A 145 -5.11 -15.70 7.77
C LEU A 145 -5.10 -14.31 8.38
N THR A 146 -6.08 -13.46 8.07
CA THR A 146 -6.06 -12.03 8.42
C THR A 146 -7.32 -11.52 9.11
N LYS A 147 -8.47 -12.20 8.99
CA LYS A 147 -9.76 -11.72 9.51
C LYS A 147 -9.71 -11.36 10.99
N ASN A 148 -9.04 -12.17 11.82
CA ASN A 148 -8.95 -11.91 13.26
C ASN A 148 -8.10 -10.66 13.54
N ILE A 149 -7.05 -10.42 12.74
CA ILE A 149 -6.20 -9.22 12.85
C ILE A 149 -7.03 -7.98 12.50
N VAL A 150 -7.83 -8.04 11.44
CA VAL A 150 -8.73 -6.94 11.03
C VAL A 150 -9.79 -6.69 12.12
N ASP A 151 -10.39 -7.74 12.67
CA ASP A 151 -11.38 -7.63 13.74
C ASP A 151 -10.78 -6.99 15.00
N ASP A 152 -9.55 -7.34 15.36
CA ASP A 152 -8.83 -6.70 16.45
C ASP A 152 -8.61 -5.22 16.16
N ILE A 153 -8.14 -4.84 14.96
CA ILE A 153 -7.86 -3.44 14.58
C ILE A 153 -9.13 -2.57 14.62
N VAL A 154 -10.27 -3.09 14.16
CA VAL A 154 -11.54 -2.37 14.17
C VAL A 154 -11.97 -2.00 15.59
N ASN A 155 -11.68 -2.88 16.56
CA ASN A 155 -12.02 -2.69 17.97
C ASN A 155 -10.89 -2.04 18.80
N ASP A 156 -9.72 -1.80 18.19
CA ASP A 156 -8.53 -1.31 18.88
C ASP A 156 -8.48 0.23 18.91
N PRO A 157 -8.48 0.87 20.11
CA PRO A 157 -8.29 2.31 20.22
C PRO A 157 -6.87 2.78 19.84
N ASP A 158 -5.92 1.86 19.62
CA ASP A 158 -4.50 2.14 19.41
C ASP A 158 -3.95 1.79 18.02
N PHE A 159 -4.81 1.80 16.99
CA PHE A 159 -4.43 1.63 15.58
C PHE A 159 -3.14 2.39 15.21
N TYR A 160 -3.07 3.67 15.58
CA TYR A 160 -1.97 4.56 15.22
C TYR A 160 -0.60 4.08 15.70
N THR A 161 -0.51 3.53 16.91
CA THR A 161 0.76 3.08 17.49
C THR A 161 1.27 1.87 16.73
N LYS A 162 0.41 0.86 16.55
CA LYS A 162 0.77 -0.36 15.83
C LYS A 162 1.02 -0.13 14.34
N PHE A 163 0.27 0.79 13.72
CA PHE A 163 0.59 1.27 12.37
C PHE A 163 1.99 1.90 12.32
N GLY A 164 2.32 2.74 13.31
CA GLY A 164 3.64 3.34 13.41
C GLY A 164 4.77 2.33 13.59
N GLU A 165 4.58 1.32 14.44
CA GLU A 165 5.53 0.22 14.61
C GLU A 165 5.75 -0.56 13.30
N ALA A 166 4.68 -0.85 12.57
CA ALA A 166 4.76 -1.51 11.26
C ALA A 166 5.52 -0.64 10.25
N MET A 167 5.29 0.68 10.24
CA MET A 167 6.02 1.63 9.40
C MET A 167 7.51 1.71 9.75
N VAL A 168 7.88 1.65 11.04
CA VAL A 168 9.29 1.59 11.46
C VAL A 168 9.94 0.31 10.95
N LYS A 169 9.27 -0.84 11.09
CA LYS A 169 9.77 -2.12 10.56
C LYS A 169 9.92 -2.09 9.03
N LEU A 170 8.93 -1.57 8.31
CA LEU A 170 9.02 -1.38 6.85
C LEU A 170 10.21 -0.49 6.49
N GLY A 171 10.46 0.56 7.27
CA GLY A 171 11.63 1.41 7.10
C GLY A 171 12.96 0.66 7.20
N ARG A 172 13.05 -0.49 7.89
CA ARG A 172 14.32 -1.24 8.02
C ARG A 172 14.61 -2.18 6.85
N VAL A 173 13.66 -2.36 5.94
CA VAL A 173 13.77 -3.30 4.83
C VAL A 173 14.92 -2.90 3.90
N GLU A 174 15.90 -3.80 3.76
CA GLU A 174 16.98 -3.75 2.76
C GLU A 174 17.73 -2.41 2.67
N VAL A 175 17.91 -1.76 3.82
CA VAL A 175 18.55 -0.45 3.89
C VAL A 175 20.05 -0.53 3.63
N LEU A 176 20.59 0.45 2.90
CA LEU A 176 22.02 0.68 2.83
C LEU A 176 22.45 1.57 4.00
N ILE A 177 23.54 1.18 4.65
CA ILE A 177 24.16 1.94 5.73
C ILE A 177 25.55 2.45 5.31
N ASP A 178 26.27 3.06 6.24
CA ASP A 178 27.57 3.67 6.00
C ASP A 178 28.53 2.74 5.25
N GLY A 179 29.16 3.28 4.19
CA GLY A 179 30.04 2.54 3.29
C GLY A 179 29.34 1.79 2.14
N GLN A 180 28.02 1.59 2.18
CA GLN A 180 27.29 0.79 1.17
C GLN A 180 26.57 1.64 0.11
N GLY A 181 26.41 2.95 0.34
CA GLY A 181 25.71 3.87 -0.55
C GLY A 181 26.33 5.26 -0.60
N GLU A 182 25.52 6.28 -0.86
CA GLU A 182 25.92 7.69 -0.80
C GLU A 182 24.83 8.57 -0.18
N VAL A 183 25.15 9.84 0.10
CA VAL A 183 24.13 10.86 0.33
C VAL A 183 24.02 11.65 -0.97
N ARG A 184 22.93 11.45 -1.72
CA ARG A 184 22.73 12.14 -3.00
C ARG A 184 22.48 13.62 -2.75
N LYS A 185 23.14 14.46 -3.55
CA LYS A 185 22.84 15.91 -3.57
C LYS A 185 21.54 16.21 -4.31
N SER A 186 21.09 15.30 -5.17
CA SER A 186 19.81 15.34 -5.86
C SER A 186 19.22 13.93 -5.92
N CYS A 187 18.00 13.74 -5.43
CA CYS A 187 17.36 12.43 -5.40
C CYS A 187 17.19 11.81 -6.80
N ARG A 188 17.19 12.64 -7.85
CA ARG A 188 16.94 12.23 -9.24
C ARG A 188 18.13 11.59 -9.94
N VAL A 189 19.35 11.78 -9.44
CA VAL A 189 20.57 11.33 -10.12
C VAL A 189 21.65 10.93 -9.12
N VAL A 190 22.45 9.91 -9.47
CA VAL A 190 23.61 9.51 -8.67
C VAL A 190 24.70 10.58 -8.67
N ASN A 191 25.46 10.69 -7.59
CA ASN A 191 26.58 11.62 -7.54
C ASN A 191 27.66 11.21 -8.56
N LYS A 192 28.27 12.20 -9.22
CA LYS A 192 29.42 11.96 -10.09
C LYS A 192 30.63 11.57 -9.25
N LYS A 193 31.43 10.61 -9.71
CA LYS A 193 32.75 10.38 -9.15
C LYS A 193 33.59 11.65 -9.37
N PRO A 194 34.33 12.14 -8.36
CA PRO A 194 35.28 13.22 -8.58
C PRO A 194 36.31 12.75 -9.63
N PHE A 195 36.54 13.57 -10.66
CA PHE A 195 37.68 13.38 -11.55
C PHE A 195 38.94 13.67 -10.74
N ILE A 196 39.73 12.64 -10.42
CA ILE A 196 41.06 12.83 -9.86
C ILE A 196 42.02 12.95 -11.05
N PHE A 197 42.49 14.17 -11.32
CA PHE A 197 43.67 14.37 -12.16
C PHE A 197 44.90 13.98 -11.35
N GLY A 198 45.70 13.03 -11.84
CA GLY A 198 47.09 12.83 -11.38
C GLY A 198 47.43 11.41 -10.96
N GLY A 199 48.11 10.71 -11.85
CA GLY A 199 48.80 9.44 -11.60
C GLY A 199 49.59 9.04 -12.85
N LEU A 200 50.42 9.96 -13.37
CA LEU A 200 51.51 9.58 -14.26
C LEU A 200 52.52 8.81 -13.42
N ASN A 201 52.73 7.53 -13.76
CA ASN A 201 54.00 6.84 -13.56
C ASN A 201 54.54 6.50 -14.94
#